data_AF-A0A928X963-F1
#
_entry.id   AF-A0A928X963-F1
#
_cell.length_a   1.000
_cell.length_b   1.000
_cell.length_c   1.000
_cell.angle_alpha   90.00
_cell.angle_beta   90.00
_cell.angle_gamma   90.00
#
_symmetry.space_group_name_H-M   'P 1'
#
loop_
_entity.id
_entity.type
_entity.pdbx_description
1 polymer ?
#
loop_
_entity_poly.entity_id
_entity_poly.type
_entity_poly.pdbx_seq_one_letter_code
_entity_poly.pdbx_strand_id
1 'polypeptide(L)'
;MIRVMVSLGDGPYSGELTDLLDCAGGIETILAPVGEDPAQAALRARPDIVVADPATLPGIIGSGFPGRILLVYGEGKNPAQHLPGPPVCGIIKKGSGGLVLQTAIKAVARGVEWVDCAPGGIEGLNGLNTSGGSPEKQAALA
;
A
#
# COMPACT_ATOMS: atom_id res chain seq x y z
N MET A 1 11.47 -8.47 -13.68
CA MET A 1 10.01 -8.59 -13.75
C MET A 1 9.49 -8.49 -12.33
N ILE A 2 8.48 -7.67 -12.06
CA ILE A 2 7.90 -7.46 -10.73
C ILE A 2 6.70 -8.38 -10.60
N ARG A 3 6.70 -9.27 -9.61
CA ARG A 3 5.64 -10.23 -9.35
C ARG A 3 4.63 -9.62 -8.39
N VAL A 4 3.41 -9.40 -8.85
CA VAL A 4 2.37 -8.71 -8.09
C VAL A 4 1.22 -9.65 -7.85
N MET A 5 0.87 -9.88 -6.60
CA MET A 5 -0.35 -10.60 -6.25
C MET A 5 -1.46 -9.61 -5.92
N VAL A 6 -2.65 -9.82 -6.47
CA VAL A 6 -3.84 -9.00 -6.18
C VAL A 6 -4.74 -9.76 -5.21
N SER A 7 -4.99 -9.17 -4.04
CA SER A 7 -5.83 -9.72 -2.99
C SER A 7 -6.82 -8.65 -2.52
N LEU A 8 -8.00 -8.61 -3.13
CA LEU A 8 -9.05 -7.64 -2.80
C LEU A 8 -10.31 -8.43 -2.38
N GLY A 9 -10.89 -8.08 -1.23
CA GLY A 9 -11.99 -8.81 -0.59
C GLY A 9 -13.35 -8.66 -1.29
N ASP A 10 -13.53 -7.57 -2.03
CA ASP A 10 -14.67 -7.41 -2.93
C ASP A 10 -14.25 -7.89 -4.33
N GLY A 11 -14.91 -8.92 -4.89
CA GLY A 11 -14.64 -9.47 -6.24
C GLY A 11 -14.84 -8.45 -7.38
N PRO A 12 -15.16 -8.88 -8.61
CA PRO A 12 -14.24 -9.29 -9.70
C PRO A 12 -13.06 -8.34 -10.05
N TYR A 13 -12.51 -7.57 -9.10
CA TYR A 13 -11.37 -6.68 -9.33
C TYR A 13 -10.07 -7.39 -9.77
N SER A 14 -9.99 -8.72 -9.78
CA SER A 14 -8.78 -9.44 -10.19
C SER A 14 -8.57 -9.47 -11.70
N GLY A 15 -9.62 -9.57 -12.51
CA GLY A 15 -9.49 -9.71 -13.98
C GLY A 15 -9.04 -8.42 -14.66
N GLU A 16 -9.82 -7.35 -14.52
CA GLU A 16 -9.53 -6.05 -15.14
C GLU A 16 -8.22 -5.45 -14.63
N LEU A 17 -7.87 -5.68 -13.36
CA LEU A 17 -6.61 -5.21 -12.79
C LEU A 17 -5.42 -6.01 -13.34
N THR A 18 -5.59 -7.32 -13.56
CA THR A 18 -4.56 -8.14 -14.21
C THR A 18 -4.29 -7.65 -15.62
N ASP A 19 -5.33 -7.44 -16.43
CA ASP A 19 -5.19 -6.95 -17.80
C ASP A 19 -4.50 -5.57 -17.84
N LEU A 20 -4.85 -4.70 -16.89
CA LEU A 20 -4.25 -3.38 -16.74
C LEU A 20 -2.76 -3.45 -16.34
N LEU A 21 -2.38 -4.40 -15.49
CA LEU A 21 -1.00 -4.57 -15.05
C LEU A 21 -0.14 -5.27 -16.09
N ASP A 22 -0.70 -6.22 -16.84
CA ASP A 22 0.00 -6.93 -17.91
C ASP A 22 0.34 -5.98 -19.08
N CYS A 23 -0.52 -5.00 -19.36
CA CYS A 23 -0.25 -3.94 -20.35
C CYS A 23 0.89 -2.98 -19.94
N ALA A 24 1.27 -2.94 -18.66
CA ALA A 24 2.24 -1.98 -18.12
C ALA A 24 3.71 -2.29 -18.48
N GLY A 25 3.97 -3.50 -18.97
CA GLY A 25 5.31 -4.04 -19.19
C GLY A 25 6.11 -4.23 -17.89
N GLY A 26 6.70 -5.42 -17.73
CA GLY A 26 7.59 -5.72 -16.61
C GLY A 26 6.90 -5.97 -15.27
N ILE A 27 5.57 -6.05 -15.25
CA ILE A 27 4.75 -6.56 -14.13
C ILE A 27 4.19 -7.93 -14.56
N GLU A 28 4.25 -8.91 -13.67
CA GLU A 28 3.62 -10.22 -13.80
C GLU A 28 2.58 -10.34 -12.69
N THR A 29 1.32 -10.53 -13.07
CA THR A 29 0.22 -10.63 -12.10
C THR A 29 0.02 -12.08 -11.64
N ILE A 30 -0.12 -12.28 -10.33
CA ILE A 30 -0.37 -13.57 -9.68
C ILE A 30 -1.76 -13.52 -9.08
N LEU A 31 -2.59 -14.48 -9.47
CA LEU A 31 -3.92 -14.66 -8.91
C LEU A 31 -3.88 -15.74 -7.82
N ALA A 32 -4.57 -15.48 -6.71
CA ALA A 32 -4.85 -16.53 -5.72
C ALA A 32 -5.73 -17.61 -6.39
N PRO A 33 -5.43 -18.90 -6.21
CA PRO A 33 -6.35 -19.96 -6.61
C PRO A 33 -7.72 -19.79 -5.94
N VAL A 34 -8.76 -20.14 -6.69
CA VAL A 34 -10.15 -20.06 -6.19
C VAL A 34 -10.30 -20.93 -4.95
N GLY A 35 -10.80 -20.33 -3.86
CA GLY A 35 -11.01 -21.01 -2.58
C GLY A 35 -9.75 -21.14 -1.71
N GLU A 36 -8.60 -20.65 -2.16
CA GLU A 36 -7.42 -20.53 -1.32
C GLU A 36 -7.40 -19.19 -0.58
N ASP A 37 -6.98 -19.22 0.68
CA ASP A 37 -6.75 -18.01 1.45
C ASP A 37 -5.64 -17.15 0.80
N PRO A 38 -5.88 -15.85 0.53
CA PRO A 38 -4.91 -14.99 -0.12
C PRO A 38 -3.56 -14.87 0.62
N ALA A 39 -3.55 -15.04 1.95
CA ALA A 39 -2.31 -14.99 2.72
C ALA A 39 -1.45 -16.24 2.51
N GLN A 40 -2.09 -17.42 2.44
CA GLN A 40 -1.40 -18.67 2.08
C GLN A 40 -0.90 -18.65 0.63
N ALA A 41 -1.73 -18.16 -0.30
CA ALA A 41 -1.32 -18.00 -1.69
C ALA A 41 -0.13 -17.03 -1.83
N ALA A 42 -0.09 -15.94 -1.07
CA ALA A 42 1.05 -15.02 -1.04
C ALA A 42 2.32 -15.67 -0.48
N LEU A 43 2.23 -16.43 0.61
CA LEU A 43 3.37 -17.15 1.18
C LEU A 43 3.96 -18.18 0.20
N ARG A 44 3.10 -18.93 -0.49
CA ARG A 44 3.54 -19.93 -1.47
C ARG A 44 4.13 -19.28 -2.71
N ALA A 45 3.42 -18.30 -3.28
CA ALA A 45 3.81 -17.69 -4.55
C ALA A 45 5.01 -16.75 -4.41
N ARG A 46 5.26 -16.22 -3.20
CA ARG A 46 6.29 -15.20 -2.90
C ARG A 46 6.33 -14.07 -3.93
N PRO A 47 5.23 -13.30 -4.10
CA PRO A 47 5.24 -12.11 -4.92
C PRO A 47 6.20 -11.06 -4.31
N ASP A 48 6.68 -10.13 -5.14
CA ASP A 48 7.43 -8.96 -4.68
C ASP A 48 6.51 -7.98 -3.93
N ILE A 49 5.26 -7.89 -4.41
CA ILE A 49 4.22 -7.02 -3.87
C ILE A 49 2.89 -7.76 -3.75
N VAL A 50 2.18 -7.54 -2.64
CA VAL A 50 0.75 -7.82 -2.53
C VAL A 50 -0.03 -6.51 -2.60
N VAL A 51 -0.96 -6.41 -3.54
CA VAL A 51 -1.98 -5.36 -3.55
C VAL A 51 -3.14 -5.84 -2.68
N ALA A 52 -3.34 -5.20 -1.55
CA ALA A 52 -4.33 -5.59 -0.54
C ALA A 52 -5.34 -4.47 -0.30
N ASP A 53 -6.50 -4.80 0.25
CA ASP A 53 -7.45 -3.84 0.82
C ASP A 53 -7.51 -3.98 2.35
N PRO A 54 -8.19 -3.07 3.08
CA PRO A 54 -8.29 -3.19 4.55
C PRO A 54 -8.95 -4.49 5.04
N ALA A 55 -9.73 -5.18 4.20
CA ALA A 55 -10.40 -6.43 4.58
C ALA A 55 -9.41 -7.61 4.57
N THR A 56 -8.52 -7.66 3.57
CA THR A 56 -7.54 -8.73 3.39
C THR A 56 -6.22 -8.47 4.11
N LEU A 57 -5.89 -7.21 4.37
CA LEU A 57 -4.64 -6.78 5.01
C LEU A 57 -4.30 -7.52 6.31
N PRO A 58 -5.22 -7.70 7.29
CA PRO A 58 -4.89 -8.38 8.54
C PRO A 58 -4.44 -9.83 8.33
N GLY A 59 -5.03 -10.53 7.35
CA GLY A 59 -4.64 -11.89 7.00
C GLY A 59 -3.24 -11.96 6.40
N ILE A 60 -2.92 -11.04 5.48
CA ILE A 60 -1.58 -10.96 4.84
C ILE A 60 -0.50 -10.62 5.87
N ILE A 61 -0.76 -9.66 6.78
CA ILE A 61 0.21 -9.30 7.83
C ILE A 61 0.36 -10.46 8.83
N GLY A 62 -0.75 -11.05 9.27
CA GLY A 62 -0.76 -12.15 10.22
C GLY A 62 -0.06 -13.42 9.73
N SER A 63 0.06 -13.61 8.42
CA SER A 63 0.77 -14.75 7.84
C SER A 63 2.30 -14.62 7.87
N GLY A 64 2.84 -13.44 8.20
CA GLY A 64 4.27 -13.18 8.18
C GLY A 64 4.84 -13.02 6.77
N PHE A 65 4.02 -12.56 5.82
CA PHE A 65 4.46 -12.31 4.44
C PHE A 65 5.70 -11.38 4.41
N PRO A 66 6.83 -11.81 3.82
CA PRO A 66 8.09 -11.06 3.88
C PRO A 66 8.23 -9.97 2.81
N GLY A 67 7.26 -9.85 1.90
CA GLY A 67 7.30 -8.88 0.81
C GLY A 67 6.69 -7.53 1.19
N ARG A 68 6.40 -6.72 0.17
CA ARG A 68 5.84 -5.38 0.34
C ARG A 68 4.34 -5.39 0.09
N ILE A 69 3.61 -4.52 0.78
CA ILE A 69 2.17 -4.38 0.61
C ILE A 69 1.85 -2.99 0.08
N LEU A 70 1.06 -2.95 -0.99
CA LEU A 70 0.40 -1.75 -1.49
C LEU A 70 -1.09 -1.82 -1.10
N LEU A 71 -1.50 -0.96 -0.17
CA LEU A 71 -2.85 -0.90 0.35
C LEU A 71 -3.75 -0.05 -0.56
N VAL A 72 -4.86 -0.63 -1.04
CA VAL A 72 -5.92 0.06 -1.76
C VAL A 72 -7.03 0.45 -0.79
N TYR A 73 -7.33 1.73 -0.65
CA TYR A 73 -8.39 2.20 0.26
C TYR A 73 -9.57 2.82 -0.49
N GLY A 74 -10.79 2.56 -0.01
CA GLY A 74 -12.01 3.17 -0.54
C GLY A 74 -12.23 4.61 -0.06
N GLU A 75 -13.14 5.33 -0.72
CA GLU A 75 -13.58 6.66 -0.28
C GLU A 75 -14.10 6.65 1.17
N GLY A 76 -13.85 7.74 1.90
CA GLY A 76 -14.31 7.91 3.28
C GLY A 76 -13.54 7.11 4.34
N LYS A 77 -12.56 6.28 3.95
CA LYS A 77 -11.66 5.59 4.88
C LYS A 77 -10.41 6.44 5.11
N ASN A 78 -10.11 6.75 6.38
CA ASN A 78 -8.89 7.47 6.73
C ASN A 78 -7.66 6.58 6.51
N PRO A 79 -6.73 6.91 5.59
CA PRO A 79 -5.51 6.14 5.36
C PRO A 79 -4.51 6.26 6.52
N ALA A 80 -4.63 7.29 7.38
CA ALA A 80 -3.69 7.55 8.48
C ALA A 80 -3.70 6.48 9.58
N GLN A 81 -4.70 5.60 9.63
CA GLN A 81 -4.69 4.44 10.54
C GLN A 81 -3.82 3.27 10.02
N HIS A 82 -3.39 3.34 8.77
CA HIS A 82 -2.59 2.32 8.09
C HIS A 82 -1.28 2.89 7.53
N LEU A 83 -0.74 3.92 8.19
CA LEU A 83 0.54 4.55 7.83
C LEU A 83 1.58 3.50 7.42
N PRO A 84 2.42 3.79 6.41
CA PRO A 84 3.36 2.83 5.84
C PRO A 84 4.41 2.45 6.91
N GLY A 85 4.10 1.40 7.66
CA GLY A 85 5.03 0.66 8.47
C GLY A 85 5.17 -0.72 7.84
N PRO A 86 6.35 -1.35 7.89
CA PRO A 86 6.55 -2.67 7.31
C PRO A 86 5.48 -3.66 7.80
N PRO A 87 4.87 -4.47 6.89
CA PRO A 87 5.17 -4.62 5.46
C PRO A 87 4.40 -3.66 4.52
N VAL A 88 3.58 -2.73 5.03
CA VAL A 88 2.86 -1.74 4.21
C VAL A 88 3.82 -0.66 3.75
N CYS A 89 4.12 -0.65 2.46
CA CYS A 89 5.05 0.29 1.83
C CYS A 89 4.32 1.27 0.91
N GLY A 90 3.04 1.09 0.65
CA GLY A 90 2.30 2.08 -0.11
C GLY A 90 0.81 2.08 0.17
N ILE A 91 0.18 3.22 -0.09
CA ILE A 91 -1.26 3.42 0.03
C ILE A 91 -1.75 4.14 -1.24
N ILE A 92 -2.78 3.60 -1.88
CA ILE A 92 -3.38 4.14 -3.09
C ILE A 92 -4.91 4.17 -2.98
N LYS A 93 -5.54 5.21 -3.50
CA LYS A 93 -7.00 5.32 -3.48
C LYS A 93 -7.62 4.35 -4.49
N LYS A 94 -8.74 3.73 -4.13
CA LYS A 94 -9.56 2.95 -5.07
C LYS A 94 -10.08 3.91 -6.14
N GLY A 95 -9.84 3.56 -7.41
CA GLY A 95 -10.18 4.43 -8.55
C GLY A 95 -9.07 5.39 -8.97
N SER A 96 -7.90 5.35 -8.32
CA SER A 96 -6.70 5.97 -8.88
C SER A 96 -6.40 5.31 -10.21
N GLY A 97 -6.33 6.11 -11.28
CA GLY A 97 -6.25 5.60 -12.65
C GLY A 97 -5.09 4.62 -12.86
N GLY A 98 -5.19 3.77 -13.88
CA GLY A 98 -4.25 2.67 -14.13
C GLY A 98 -2.76 3.04 -14.09
N LEU A 99 -2.41 4.19 -14.67
CA LEU A 99 -1.03 4.68 -14.68
C LEU A 99 -0.49 4.96 -13.26
N VAL A 100 -1.34 5.49 -12.36
CA VAL A 100 -0.97 5.75 -10.97
C VAL A 100 -0.71 4.45 -10.24
N LEU A 101 -1.58 3.45 -10.42
CA LEU A 101 -1.41 2.13 -9.82
C LEU A 101 -0.13 1.45 -10.31
N GLN A 102 0.12 1.44 -11.62
CA GLN A 102 1.33 0.85 -12.19
C GLN A 102 2.60 1.55 -11.67
N THR A 103 2.55 2.88 -11.52
CA THR A 103 3.67 3.67 -10.98
C THR A 103 3.91 3.36 -9.52
N ALA A 104 2.85 3.30 -8.71
CA ALA A 104 2.93 2.95 -7.30
C ALA A 104 3.53 1.55 -7.09
N ILE A 105 3.08 0.56 -7.87
CA ILE A 105 3.64 -0.79 -7.84
C ILE A 105 5.12 -0.78 -8.17
N LYS A 106 5.52 -0.11 -9.26
CA LYS A 106 6.94 -0.04 -9.67
C LYS A 106 7.80 0.67 -8.62
N ALA A 107 7.28 1.73 -7.99
CA ALA A 107 7.97 2.46 -6.92
C ALA A 107 8.14 1.59 -5.67
N VAL A 108 7.06 0.98 -5.18
CA VAL A 108 7.07 0.10 -4.00
C VAL A 108 7.99 -1.09 -4.23
N ALA A 109 8.03 -1.68 -5.42
CA ALA A 109 8.90 -2.82 -5.74
C ALA A 109 10.39 -2.46 -5.58
N ARG A 110 10.72 -1.19 -5.77
CA ARG A 110 12.07 -0.63 -5.61
C ARG A 110 12.36 -0.15 -4.18
N GLY A 111 11.42 -0.31 -3.26
CA GLY A 111 11.56 0.10 -1.86
C GLY A 111 11.20 1.56 -1.60
N VAL A 112 10.51 2.23 -2.52
CA VAL A 112 10.00 3.58 -2.32
C VAL A 112 8.66 3.50 -1.58
N GLU A 113 8.53 4.26 -0.50
CA GLU A 113 7.24 4.44 0.17
C GLU A 113 6.31 5.30 -0.70
N TRP A 114 5.09 4.84 -0.95
CA TRP A 114 4.13 5.53 -1.79
C TRP A 114 2.89 5.96 -1.01
N VAL A 115 2.52 7.23 -1.08
CA VAL A 115 1.23 7.70 -0.57
C VAL A 115 0.56 8.51 -1.66
N ASP A 116 -0.59 8.03 -2.11
CA ASP A 116 -1.41 8.73 -3.09
C ASP A 116 -2.13 9.92 -2.44
N CYS A 117 -1.42 11.04 -2.35
CA CYS A 117 -1.95 12.31 -1.88
C CYS A 117 -2.60 13.09 -3.04
N ALA A 118 -3.75 12.64 -3.55
CA ALA A 118 -4.60 13.53 -4.34
C ALA A 118 -5.17 14.64 -3.43
N PRO A 119 -5.23 15.92 -3.88
CA PRO A 119 -5.32 17.08 -3.01
C PRO A 119 -6.65 17.12 -2.24
N GLY A 120 -6.52 16.86 -0.95
CA GLY A 120 -7.56 16.85 0.06
C GLY A 120 -6.93 16.69 1.44
N GLY A 121 -6.00 17.60 1.77
CA GLY A 121 -5.52 17.82 3.14
C GLY A 121 -4.28 17.03 3.55
N ILE A 122 -3.10 17.60 3.30
CA ILE A 122 -1.98 17.53 4.25
C ILE A 122 -2.38 18.34 5.50
N GLU A 123 -3.31 17.82 6.29
CA GLU A 123 -3.53 18.22 7.68
C GLU A 123 -3.12 17.05 8.56
N GLY A 124 -1.81 16.96 8.87
CA GLY A 124 -1.33 15.88 9.73
C GLY A 124 0.19 15.66 9.78
N LEU A 125 0.96 16.18 8.84
CA LEU A 125 2.44 16.04 8.87
C LEU A 125 3.16 16.97 9.86
N ASN A 126 2.43 17.82 10.61
CA ASN A 126 3.01 18.64 11.68
C ASN A 126 3.38 17.86 12.96
N GLY A 127 3.21 16.53 12.99
CA GLY A 127 3.51 15.71 14.18
C GLY A 127 4.86 14.99 14.18
N LEU A 128 5.57 14.90 13.05
CA LEU A 128 6.82 14.15 12.97
C LEU A 128 8.04 15.07 13.21
N ASN A 129 8.23 15.39 14.48
CA ASN A 129 9.53 15.50 15.12
C ASN A 129 10.54 16.53 14.56
N THR A 130 10.40 17.81 14.93
CA THR A 130 11.59 18.64 15.18
C THR A 130 12.08 18.39 16.61
N SER A 131 12.64 17.20 16.87
CA SER A 131 13.57 17.02 17.98
C SER A 131 14.87 17.75 17.63
N GLY A 132 14.82 19.07 17.73
CA GLY A 132 15.96 19.96 17.79
C GLY A 132 15.73 20.89 18.97
N GLY A 133 16.13 20.42 20.16
CA GLY A 133 16.10 21.26 21.35
C GLY A 133 16.93 22.52 21.11
N SER A 134 16.29 23.68 21.25
CA SER A 134 16.99 24.95 21.40
C SER A 134 16.56 25.55 22.73
N PRO A 135 17.47 25.64 23.74
CA PRO A 135 17.14 26.02 25.10
C PRO A 135 17.16 27.54 25.29
N GLU A 136 16.35 28.29 24.54
CA GLU A 136 16.27 29.75 24.73
C GLU A 136 14.84 30.25 24.50
N LYS A 137 14.00 30.15 25.53
CA LYS A 137 12.91 31.11 25.83
C LYS A 137 12.14 30.73 27.11
N GLN A 138 12.85 30.59 28.22
CA GLN A 138 12.30 30.93 29.53
C GLN A 138 12.74 32.35 29.89
N ALA A 139 11.99 33.34 29.43
CA ALA A 139 12.02 34.70 29.97
C ALA A 139 10.83 35.50 29.42
N ALA A 140 9.68 35.37 30.06
CA ALA A 140 8.62 36.39 30.05
C ALA A 140 7.63 36.08 31.17
N LEU A 141 8.11 36.17 32.41
CA LEU A 141 7.27 36.44 33.58
C LEU A 141 7.98 37.55 34.36
N ALA A 142 7.57 38.78 34.07
CA ALA A 142 7.78 39.98 34.88
C ALA A 142 6.58 40.89 34.62
#